data_AF-A0A1F9P1Y8-F1
#
_entry.id   AF-A0A1F9P1Y8-F1
#
_cell.length_a   1.000
_cell.length_b   1.000
_cell.length_c   1.000
_cell.angle_alpha   90.00
_cell.angle_beta   90.00
_cell.angle_gamma   90.00
#
_symmetry.space_group_name_H-M   'P 1'
#
loop_
_entity.id
_entity.type
_entity.pdbx_description
1 polymer ?
#
loop_
_entity_poly.entity_id
_entity_poly.type
_entity_poly.pdbx_seq_one_letter_code
_entity_poly.pdbx_strand_id
1 'polypeptide(L)' 'MKKKFAAIGLFLAICFLTVFSGPGLADQKAEAVLSEPVFNFESAWEGDTVTHDFIVKNHGTAPLEILKIDTD' A
#
# COMPACT_ATOMS: atom_id res chain seq x y z
N MET A 1 8.58 8.66 52.99
CA MET A 1 8.97 9.41 51.77
C MET A 1 9.52 8.53 50.65
N LYS A 2 10.40 7.55 50.93
CA LYS A 2 11.05 6.67 49.93
C LYS A 2 10.09 5.96 48.93
N LYS A 3 8.92 5.49 49.40
CA LYS A 3 7.91 4.83 48.54
C LYS A 3 7.24 5.77 47.51
N LYS A 4 7.12 7.06 47.83
CA LYS A 4 6.53 8.06 46.92
C LYS A 4 7.49 8.41 45.78
N PHE A 5 8.79 8.50 46.07
CA PHE A 5 9.84 8.69 45.07
C PHE A 5 10.00 7.47 44.14
N ALA A 6 9.85 6.25 44.68
CA ALA A 6 9.84 5.04 43.86
C ALA A 6 8.64 4.98 42.90
N ALA A 7 7.45 5.38 43.37
CA ALA A 7 6.24 5.45 42.53
C ALA A 7 6.37 6.50 41.42
N ILE A 8 6.96 7.66 41.71
CA ILE A 8 7.23 8.72 40.72
C ILE A 8 8.26 8.26 39.68
N GLY A 9 9.31 7.57 40.11
CA GLY A 9 10.30 6.99 39.20
C GLY A 9 9.71 5.93 38.26
N LEU A 10 8.83 5.07 38.79
CA LEU A 10 8.11 4.07 38.00
C LEU A 10 7.14 4.71 37.00
N PHE A 11 6.43 5.76 37.41
CA PHE A 11 5.53 6.50 36.53
C PHE A 11 6.27 7.19 35.38
N LEU A 12 7.40 7.84 35.65
CA LEU A 12 8.25 8.45 34.62
C LEU A 12 8.84 7.42 33.64
N ALA A 13 9.23 6.24 34.14
CA ALA A 13 9.74 5.16 33.28
C ALA A 13 8.64 4.62 32.34
N ILE A 14 7.40 4.50 32.81
CA ILE A 14 6.26 4.06 31.98
C ILE A 14 5.92 5.11 30.92
N CYS A 15 5.91 6.39 31.27
CA CYS A 15 5.70 7.48 30.30
C CYS A 15 6.79 7.50 29.21
N PHE A 16 8.04 7.18 29.55
CA PHE A 16 9.14 7.14 28.57
C PHE A 16 8.98 5.98 27.56
N LEU A 17 8.43 4.84 27.99
CA LEU A 17 8.19 3.69 27.11
C LEU A 17 7.00 3.91 26.15
N THR A 18 6.00 4.71 26.54
CA THR A 18 4.83 4.99 25.69
C THR A 18 5.08 6.07 24.62
N VAL A 19 6.13 6.89 24.78
CA VAL A 19 6.45 7.98 23.83
C VAL A 19 7.20 7.48 22.58
N PHE A 20 7.84 6.32 22.65
CA PHE A 20 8.59 5.73 21.53
C PHE A 20 7.79 4.76 20.66
N SER A 21 6.52 4.54 20.95
CA SER A 21 5.59 3.85 20.05
C SER A 21 5.11 4.81 18.95
N GLY A 22 6.05 5.31 18.14
CA GLY A 22 5.71 5.98 16.88
C GLY A 22 4.98 4.99 15.97
N PRO A 23 4.11 5.47 15.05
CA PRO A 23 3.55 4.60 14.03
C PRO A 23 4.72 3.92 13.34
N GLY A 24 4.77 2.58 13.42
CA GLY A 24 5.79 1.81 12.73
C GLY A 24 5.85 2.29 11.29
N LEU A 25 7.05 2.56 10.79
CA LEU A 25 7.28 2.93 9.40
C LEU A 25 6.82 1.76 8.53
N ALA A 26 5.52 1.71 8.25
CA ALA A 26 4.95 0.77 7.33
C ALA A 26 5.59 1.09 5.98
N ASP A 27 6.25 0.09 5.41
CA ASP A 27 6.90 0.23 4.10
C ASP A 27 5.85 0.69 3.09
N GLN A 28 6.01 1.92 2.59
CA GLN A 28 5.07 2.51 1.65
C GLN A 28 5.47 2.10 0.25
N LYS A 29 4.75 1.10 -0.28
CA LYS A 29 4.99 0.53 -1.60
C LYS A 29 3.79 0.79 -2.49
N ALA A 30 4.04 1.19 -3.74
CA ALA A 30 3.01 1.22 -4.79
C ALA A 30 2.91 -0.16 -5.44
N GLU A 31 1.70 -0.61 -5.74
CA GLU A 31 1.47 -1.94 -6.32
C GLU A 31 0.39 -1.87 -7.38
N ALA A 32 0.80 -1.94 -8.64
CA ALA A 32 -0.11 -1.98 -9.78
C ALA A 32 -0.60 -3.42 -10.01
N VAL A 33 -1.92 -3.62 -9.94
CA VAL A 33 -2.55 -4.92 -10.19
C VAL A 33 -3.60 -4.76 -11.29
N LEU A 34 -3.49 -5.58 -12.33
CA LEU A 34 -4.53 -5.69 -13.36
C LEU A 34 -5.72 -6.47 -12.79
N SER A 35 -6.91 -5.90 -12.91
CA SER A 35 -8.13 -6.58 -12.45
C SER A 35 -8.40 -7.85 -13.28
N GLU A 36 -8.11 -7.78 -14.58
CA GLU A 36 -8.26 -8.87 -15.54
C GLU A 36 -6.96 -8.93 -16.38
N PRO A 37 -5.98 -9.78 -15.99
CA PRO A 37 -4.68 -9.83 -16.67
C PRO A 37 -4.74 -10.57 -18.02
N VAL A 38 -5.84 -11.27 -18.29
CA VAL A 38 -6.05 -12.04 -19.52
C VAL A 38 -7.45 -11.72 -20.03
N PHE A 39 -7.53 -11.32 -21.29
CA PHE A 39 -8.79 -11.11 -21.99
C PHE A 39 -8.82 -11.94 -23.28
N ASN A 40 -9.93 -12.64 -23.53
CA ASN A 40 -10.15 -13.35 -24.78
C ASN A 40 -11.03 -12.50 -25.69
N PHE A 41 -10.49 -12.06 -26.82
CA PHE A 41 -11.22 -11.25 -27.80
C PHE A 41 -12.27 -12.03 -28.60
N GLU A 42 -12.29 -13.37 -28.47
CA GLU A 42 -13.16 -14.27 -29.24
C GLU A 42 -12.97 -14.10 -30.76
N SER A 43 -13.87 -14.70 -31.56
CA SER A 43 -13.81 -14.59 -33.02
C SER A 43 -14.27 -13.21 -33.49
N ALA A 44 -13.50 -12.58 -34.37
CA ALA A 44 -13.84 -11.34 -35.06
C ALA A 44 -13.74 -11.54 -36.57
N TRP A 45 -14.44 -10.72 -37.36
CA TRP A 45 -14.38 -10.78 -38.82
C TRP A 45 -13.18 -9.99 -39.34
N GLU A 46 -12.76 -10.32 -40.56
CA GLU A 46 -11.72 -9.56 -41.24
C GLU A 46 -12.19 -8.11 -41.47
N GLY A 47 -11.38 -7.16 -41.03
CA GLY A 47 -11.68 -5.73 -41.09
C GLY A 47 -12.30 -5.15 -39.82
N ASP A 48 -12.67 -5.99 -38.84
CA ASP A 48 -13.18 -5.51 -37.56
C ASP A 48 -12.08 -4.86 -36.72
N THR A 49 -12.40 -3.76 -36.05
CA THR A 49 -11.56 -3.19 -34.98
C THR A 49 -12.05 -3.73 -33.65
N VAL A 50 -11.17 -4.41 -32.92
CA VAL A 50 -11.47 -4.98 -31.61
C VAL A 50 -10.73 -4.20 -30.53
N THR A 51 -11.47 -3.74 -29.54
CA THR A 51 -10.95 -2.93 -28.42
C THR A 51 -11.33 -3.59 -27.10
N HIS A 52 -10.41 -3.62 -26.15
CA HIS A 52 -10.67 -4.05 -24.78
C HIS A 52 -10.10 -3.03 -23.80
N ASP A 53 -10.95 -2.52 -22.93
CA ASP A 53 -10.57 -1.65 -21.82
C ASP A 53 -10.25 -2.50 -20.59
N PHE A 54 -9.15 -2.19 -19.92
CA PHE A 54 -8.76 -2.85 -18.68
C PHE A 54 -8.55 -1.84 -17.54
N ILE A 55 -8.63 -2.34 -16.30
CA ILE A 55 -8.49 -1.53 -15.10
C ILE A 55 -7.26 -1.96 -14.31
N VAL A 56 -6.35 -1.02 -14.10
CA VAL A 56 -5.24 -1.14 -13.13
C VAL A 56 -5.68 -0.54 -11.80
N LYS A 57 -5.50 -1.31 -10.72
CA LYS A 57 -5.76 -0.85 -9.35
C LYS A 57 -4.44 -0.74 -8.59
N ASN A 58 -4.32 0.32 -7.79
CA ASN A 58 -3.24 0.42 -6.82
C ASN A 58 -3.66 -0.34 -5.54
N HIS A 59 -3.04 -1.48 -5.26
CA HIS A 59 -3.23 -2.22 -4.01
C HIS A 59 -2.21 -1.84 -2.93
N GLY A 60 -1.25 -0.99 -3.30
CA GLY A 60 -0.22 -0.50 -2.41
C GLY A 60 -0.70 0.62 -1.49
N THR A 61 0.20 1.03 -0.60
CA THR A 61 -0.01 2.10 0.38
C THR A 61 0.61 3.43 -0.05
N ALA A 62 1.48 3.41 -1.07
CA ALA A 62 2.03 4.60 -1.71
C ALA A 62 1.24 4.98 -2.98
N PRO A 63 1.24 6.25 -3.42
CA PRO A 63 0.66 6.66 -4.70
C PRO A 63 1.27 5.90 -5.88
N LEU A 64 0.43 5.52 -6.85
CA LEU A 64 0.85 4.86 -8.08
C LEU A 64 0.91 5.87 -9.23
N GLU A 65 2.06 5.93 -9.91
CA GLU A 65 2.27 6.73 -11.11
C GLU A 65 2.56 5.80 -12.30
N ILE A 66 1.79 5.95 -13.39
CA ILE A 66 1.99 5.15 -14.61
C ILE A 66 2.85 5.97 -15.58
N LEU A 67 4.08 5.50 -15.83
CA LEU A 67 5.06 6.23 -16.65
C LEU A 67 5.01 5.86 -18.14
N LYS A 68 4.73 4.58 -18.44
CA LYS A 68 4.71 4.04 -19.80
C LYS A 68 3.74 2.87 -19.88
N ILE A 69 3.09 2.73 -21.03
CA ILE A 69 2.41 1.51 -21.46
C ILE A 69 3.18 1.01 -22.69
N ASP A 70 3.58 -0.25 -22.66
CA ASP A 70 4.31 -0.90 -23.76
C ASP A 70 3.55 -2.15 -24.19
N THR A 71 3.57 -2.41 -25.49
CA THR A 71 3.09 -3.64 -26.11
C THR A 71 4.33 -4.27 -26.73
N ASP A 72 4.86 -5.32 -26.08
CA ASP A 72 6.02 -6.08 -26.56
C ASP A 72 5.85 -6.56 -28.02
#